data_AF-A0A7V7DR95-F1
#
_entry.id   AF-A0A7V7DR95-F1
#
_cell.length_a   1.000
_cell.length_b   1.000
_cell.length_c   1.000
_cell.angle_alpha   90.00
_cell.angle_beta   90.00
_cell.angle_gamma   90.00
#
_symmetry.space_group_name_H-M   'P 1'
#
loop_
_entity.id
_entity.type
_entity.pdbx_description
1 polymer ?
#
loop_
_entity_poly.entity_id
_entity_poly.type
_entity_poly.pdbx_seq_one_letter_code
_entity_poly.pdbx_strand_id
1 'polypeptide(L)'
;MKFRQTDMPLISAAKSGFSTSTGYRLEKDRRLPSQKKIPRESRRPDPLIAVWDSEIVPIMKAAPGMRPIAIFGEILRRHPDLGEGVRRTMERRIRSWRAVHGPDQEVIFRQVHEPGRMGLSDFTDMG
;
A
#
# COMPACT_ATOMS: atom_id res chain seq x y z
N MET A 1 1.40 0.55 31.25
CA MET A 1 1.81 -0.67 31.97
C MET A 1 1.27 -0.62 33.39
N LYS A 2 0.23 -1.42 33.71
CA LYS A 2 -0.42 -1.38 35.03
C LYS A 2 0.49 -1.90 36.16
N PHE A 3 1.17 -3.04 35.96
CA PHE A 3 2.03 -3.64 36.99
C PHE A 3 3.28 -2.80 37.34
N ARG A 4 3.78 -1.96 36.43
CA ARG A 4 4.94 -1.10 36.71
C ARG A 4 4.60 0.10 37.60
N GLN A 5 3.33 0.41 37.81
CA GLN A 5 2.90 1.49 38.71
C GLN A 5 3.12 1.14 40.19
N THR A 6 3.11 -0.15 40.52
CA THR A 6 3.18 -0.66 41.90
C THR A 6 4.41 -1.52 42.15
N ASP A 7 4.85 -2.30 41.15
CA ASP A 7 5.91 -3.28 41.32
C ASP A 7 7.25 -2.82 40.73
N MET A 8 8.34 -3.38 41.25
CA MET A 8 9.68 -3.23 40.68
C MET A 8 9.78 -3.87 39.28
N PRO A 9 10.66 -3.38 38.40
CA PRO A 9 10.80 -3.86 37.01
C PRO A 9 10.93 -5.38 36.88
N LEU A 10 11.65 -6.02 37.81
CA LEU A 10 11.79 -7.48 37.92
C LEU A 10 10.43 -8.18 38.04
N ILE A 11 9.62 -7.77 39.02
CA ILE A 11 8.32 -8.37 39.33
C ILE A 11 7.31 -8.03 38.24
N SER A 12 7.30 -6.79 37.75
CA SER A 12 6.43 -6.38 36.65
C SER A 12 6.72 -7.16 35.37
N ALA A 13 8.00 -7.41 35.06
CA ALA A 13 8.42 -8.16 33.88
C ALA A 13 7.99 -9.62 33.96
N ALA A 14 8.23 -10.27 35.11
CA ALA A 14 7.76 -11.62 35.36
C ALA A 14 6.24 -11.74 35.24
N LYS A 15 5.48 -10.83 35.87
CA LYS A 15 4.00 -10.78 35.77
C LYS A 15 3.51 -10.54 34.34
N SER A 16 4.31 -9.86 33.51
CA SER A 16 3.95 -9.53 32.12
C SER A 16 4.48 -10.53 31.08
N GLY A 17 5.16 -11.61 31.52
CA GLY A 17 5.62 -12.68 30.64
C GLY A 17 6.83 -12.33 29.76
N PHE A 18 7.66 -11.36 30.15
CA PHE A 18 8.90 -11.03 29.43
C PHE A 18 10.12 -10.95 30.34
N SER A 19 11.32 -10.99 29.74
CA SER A 19 12.57 -11.00 30.50
C SER A 19 12.78 -9.73 31.32
N THR A 20 13.51 -9.87 32.42
CA THR A 20 13.93 -8.75 33.29
C THR A 20 14.69 -7.66 32.50
N SER A 21 15.58 -8.08 31.60
CA SER A 21 16.29 -7.20 30.67
C SER A 21 15.37 -6.40 29.76
N THR A 22 14.22 -6.96 29.35
CA THR A 22 13.21 -6.25 28.57
C THR A 22 12.44 -5.25 29.43
N GLY A 23 12.14 -5.60 30.68
CA GLY A 23 11.57 -4.66 31.66
C GLY A 23 12.43 -3.41 31.85
N TYR A 24 13.74 -3.58 32.09
CA TYR A 24 14.66 -2.46 32.23
C TYR A 24 14.83 -1.64 30.92
N ARG A 25 14.81 -2.29 29.74
CA ARG A 25 14.84 -1.57 28.45
C ARG A 25 13.60 -0.69 28.24
N LEU A 26 12.43 -1.16 28.66
CA LEU A 26 11.18 -0.40 28.59
C LEU A 26 11.13 0.74 29.60
N GLU A 27 11.79 0.58 30.76
CA GLU A 27 11.94 1.65 31.73
C GLU A 27 12.90 2.75 31.25
N LYS A 28 14.04 2.35 30.66
CA LYS A 28 15.04 3.27 30.10
C LYS A 28 14.50 4.08 28.92
N ASP A 29 13.63 3.49 28.10
CA ASP A 29 12.99 4.18 26.98
C ASP A 29 11.48 3.90 26.97
N ARG A 30 10.73 4.88 27.48
CA ARG A 30 9.28 4.83 27.67
C ARG A 30 8.45 5.09 26.40
N ARG A 31 9.09 5.37 25.26
CA ARG A 31 8.36 5.56 23.99
C ARG A 31 7.64 4.28 23.60
N LEU A 32 6.50 4.39 22.94
CA LEU A 32 5.76 3.23 22.44
C LEU A 32 6.53 2.57 21.28
N PRO A 33 6.37 1.25 21.05
CA PRO A 33 6.98 0.58 19.91
C PRO A 33 6.67 1.26 18.56
N SER A 34 5.47 1.84 18.42
CA SER A 34 5.07 2.64 17.25
C SER A 34 5.88 3.93 17.09
N GLN A 35 6.31 4.54 18.19
CA GLN A 35 7.12 5.77 18.21
C GLN A 35 8.63 5.49 18.08
N LYS A 36 9.06 4.23 18.29
CA LYS A 36 10.45 3.79 18.09
C LYS A 36 10.72 3.26 16.69
N LYS A 37 9.68 3.11 15.85
CA LYS A 37 9.81 2.53 14.53
C LYS A 37 10.49 3.53 13.59
N ILE A 38 11.81 3.41 13.49
CA ILE A 38 12.59 4.12 12.47
C ILE A 38 12.11 3.61 11.10
N PRO A 39 11.91 4.51 10.11
CA PRO A 39 11.65 4.10 8.75
C PRO A 39 12.70 3.07 8.32
N ARG A 40 12.26 1.90 7.85
CA ARG A 40 13.18 0.90 7.33
C ARG A 40 13.73 1.42 6.01
N GLU A 41 15.00 1.77 5.99
CA GLU A 41 15.70 2.05 4.76
C GLU A 41 15.90 0.76 3.97
N SER A 42 15.80 0.85 2.64
CA SER A 42 16.12 -0.29 1.78
C SER A 42 17.60 -0.58 1.88
N ARG A 43 17.96 -1.84 2.12
CA ARG A 43 19.37 -2.27 2.13
C ARG A 43 19.99 -2.26 0.72
N ARG A 44 19.15 -2.37 -0.32
CA ARG A 44 19.59 -2.41 -1.72
C ARG A 44 19.24 -1.09 -2.42
N PRO A 45 20.16 -0.50 -3.20
CA PRO A 45 19.83 0.57 -4.12
C PRO A 45 18.68 0.17 -5.03
N ASP A 46 17.79 1.11 -5.30
CA ASP A 46 16.65 0.87 -6.16
C ASP A 46 17.10 0.62 -7.61
N PRO A 47 16.82 -0.57 -8.19
CA PRO A 47 17.28 -0.89 -9.53
C PRO A 47 16.61 -0.05 -10.61
N LEU A 48 15.42 0.53 -10.37
CA LEU A 48 14.67 1.25 -11.39
C LEU A 48 14.92 2.76 -11.37
N ILE A 49 15.72 3.28 -10.43
CA ILE A 49 15.87 4.72 -10.19
C ILE A 49 16.32 5.48 -11.46
N ALA A 50 17.25 4.90 -12.22
CA ALA A 50 17.85 5.54 -13.39
C ALA A 50 16.90 5.62 -14.59
N VAL A 51 15.94 4.69 -14.69
CA VAL A 51 15.04 4.53 -15.85
C VAL A 51 13.61 4.99 -15.56
N TRP A 52 13.28 5.28 -14.29
CA TRP A 52 11.91 5.55 -13.87
C TRP A 52 11.34 6.81 -14.50
N ASP A 53 11.92 7.97 -14.19
CA ASP A 53 11.43 9.26 -14.68
C ASP A 53 11.85 9.54 -16.13
N SER A 54 12.98 8.97 -16.55
CA SER A 54 13.56 9.16 -17.88
C SER A 54 12.87 8.34 -18.97
N GLU A 55 12.34 7.15 -18.67
CA GLU A 55 11.79 6.25 -19.68
C GLU A 55 10.42 5.67 -19.33
N ILE A 56 10.25 5.12 -18.12
CA ILE A 56 9.01 4.44 -17.72
C ILE A 56 7.85 5.45 -17.67
N VAL A 57 8.03 6.58 -17.01
CA VAL A 57 7.00 7.63 -16.89
C VAL A 57 6.59 8.20 -18.25
N PRO A 58 7.52 8.56 -19.16
CA PRO A 58 7.18 8.95 -20.53
C PRO A 58 6.36 7.91 -21.30
N ILE A 59 6.74 6.63 -21.25
CA ILE A 59 5.98 5.55 -21.91
C ILE A 59 4.54 5.49 -21.36
N MET A 60 4.39 5.61 -20.04
CA MET A 60 3.08 5.59 -19.41
C MET A 60 2.21 6.79 -19.76
N LYS A 61 2.80 7.98 -19.93
CA LYS A 61 2.09 9.19 -20.34
C LYS A 61 1.69 9.13 -21.81
N ALA A 62 2.57 8.63 -22.68
CA ALA A 62 2.31 8.50 -24.12
C ALA A 62 1.24 7.43 -24.41
N ALA A 63 1.19 6.35 -23.62
CA ALA A 63 0.23 5.27 -23.78
C ALA A 63 -0.39 4.83 -22.43
N PRO A 64 -1.39 5.56 -21.92
CA PRO A 64 -2.00 5.27 -20.61
C PRO A 64 -2.60 3.86 -20.49
N GLY A 65 -3.15 3.32 -21.58
CA GLY A 65 -3.73 1.98 -21.66
C GLY A 65 -2.72 0.84 -21.75
N MET A 66 -1.41 1.14 -21.87
CA MET A 66 -0.40 0.11 -22.05
C MET A 66 -0.31 -0.81 -20.82
N ARG A 67 -0.19 -2.13 -21.04
CA ARG A 67 -0.08 -3.07 -19.93
C ARG A 67 1.30 -2.98 -19.28
N PRO A 68 1.42 -3.07 -17.94
CA PRO A 68 2.71 -3.03 -17.25
C PRO A 68 3.73 -4.06 -17.76
N ILE A 69 3.27 -5.23 -18.21
CA ILE A 69 4.12 -6.28 -18.79
C ILE A 69 4.73 -5.88 -20.14
N ALA A 70 4.04 -5.06 -20.94
CA ALA A 70 4.57 -4.56 -22.20
C ALA A 70 5.65 -3.50 -21.94
N ILE A 71 5.41 -2.60 -20.98
CA ILE A 71 6.42 -1.64 -20.51
C ILE A 71 7.65 -2.40 -19.99
N PHE A 72 7.43 -3.51 -19.27
CA PHE A 72 8.51 -4.33 -18.74
C PHE A 72 9.39 -4.91 -19.85
N GLY A 73 8.77 -5.50 -20.88
CA GLY A 73 9.49 -6.06 -22.02
C GLY A 73 10.31 -4.99 -22.74
N GLU A 74 9.76 -3.79 -22.91
CA GLU A 74 10.48 -2.68 -23.53
C GLU A 74 11.66 -2.19 -22.68
N ILE A 75 11.49 -2.09 -21.35
CA ILE A 75 12.58 -1.71 -20.45
C ILE A 75 13.68 -2.77 -20.43
N LEU A 76 13.35 -4.07 -20.37
CA LEU A 76 14.36 -5.13 -20.44
C LEU A 76 15.07 -5.18 -21.80
N ARG A 77 14.38 -4.83 -22.89
CA ARG A 77 14.98 -4.75 -24.22
C ARG A 77 16.05 -3.65 -24.30
N ARG A 78 15.84 -2.53 -23.58
CA ARG A 78 16.79 -1.40 -23.52
C ARG A 78 17.86 -1.58 -22.44
N HIS A 79 17.49 -2.16 -21.31
CA HIS A 79 18.30 -2.33 -20.10
C HIS A 79 18.29 -3.80 -19.66
N PRO A 80 19.00 -4.68 -20.38
CA PRO A 80 19.02 -6.11 -20.08
C PRO A 80 19.70 -6.43 -18.73
N ASP A 81 20.49 -5.51 -18.19
CA ASP A 81 21.19 -5.61 -16.90
C ASP A 81 20.25 -5.61 -15.68
N LEU A 82 19.05 -5.04 -15.81
CA LEU A 82 18.07 -4.98 -14.72
C LEU A 82 17.56 -6.38 -14.30
N GLY A 83 17.56 -7.33 -15.24
CA GLY A 83 17.13 -8.73 -15.04
C GLY A 83 15.65 -8.91 -14.71
N GLU A 84 15.17 -10.16 -14.74
CA GLU A 84 13.72 -10.44 -14.57
C GLU A 84 13.18 -10.14 -13.16
N GLY A 85 14.03 -10.17 -12.14
CA GLY A 85 13.65 -10.03 -10.72
C GLY A 85 13.00 -8.69 -10.36
N VAL A 86 13.12 -7.67 -11.22
CA VAL A 86 12.55 -6.33 -11.00
C VAL A 86 11.10 -6.21 -11.44
N ARG A 87 10.55 -7.19 -12.18
CA ARG A 87 9.20 -7.16 -12.75
C ARG A 87 8.14 -6.77 -11.72
N ARG A 88 8.08 -7.49 -10.59
CA ARG A 88 7.10 -7.24 -9.52
C ARG A 88 7.22 -5.85 -8.92
N THR A 89 8.45 -5.33 -8.81
CA THR A 89 8.70 -3.97 -8.29
C THR A 89 8.23 -2.92 -9.26
N MET A 90 8.51 -3.11 -10.56
CA MET A 90 8.08 -2.20 -11.60
C MET A 90 6.55 -2.18 -11.74
N GLU A 91 5.90 -3.35 -11.85
CA GLU A 91 4.43 -3.44 -11.95
C GLU A 91 3.74 -2.80 -10.74
N ARG A 92 4.25 -3.02 -9.52
CA ARG A 92 3.73 -2.41 -8.30
C ARG A 92 3.84 -0.88 -8.35
N ARG A 93 5.00 -0.33 -8.73
CA ARG A 93 5.17 1.12 -8.83
C ARG A 93 4.32 1.72 -9.95
N ILE A 94 4.17 1.06 -11.09
CA ILE A 94 3.30 1.51 -12.18
C ILE A 94 1.86 1.63 -11.67
N ARG A 95 1.38 0.62 -10.93
CA ARG A 95 0.05 0.66 -10.30
C ARG A 95 -0.08 1.85 -9.34
N SER A 96 0.88 2.03 -8.43
CA SER A 96 0.87 3.17 -7.50
C SER A 96 0.91 4.51 -8.21
N TRP A 97 1.72 4.64 -9.26
CA TRP A 97 1.83 5.87 -10.04
C TRP A 97 0.51 6.17 -10.76
N ARG A 98 -0.11 5.18 -11.39
CA ARG A 98 -1.42 5.31 -12.07
C ARG A 98 -2.56 5.65 -11.11
N ALA A 99 -2.48 5.22 -9.86
CA ALA A 99 -3.48 5.61 -8.85
C ALA A 99 -3.42 7.12 -8.50
N VAL A 100 -2.27 7.77 -8.75
CA VAL A 100 -2.06 9.20 -8.42
C VAL A 100 -2.10 10.08 -9.67
N HIS A 101 -1.68 9.57 -10.83
CA HIS A 101 -1.49 10.34 -12.07
C HIS A 101 -2.23 9.74 -13.27
N GLY A 102 -2.95 8.64 -13.09
CA GLY A 102 -3.77 8.05 -14.15
C GLY A 102 -4.96 8.94 -14.49
N PRO A 103 -5.62 8.70 -15.64
CA PRO A 103 -6.89 9.35 -15.93
C PRO A 103 -7.89 9.05 -14.81
N ASP A 104 -8.74 10.02 -14.51
CA ASP A 104 -9.80 9.85 -13.50
C ASP A 104 -10.59 8.58 -13.80
N GLN A 105 -10.66 7.68 -12.83
CA GLN A 105 -11.57 6.56 -12.92
C GLN A 105 -12.97 7.10 -12.64
N GLU A 106 -13.91 6.86 -13.57
CA GLU A 106 -15.32 7.14 -13.29
C GLU A 106 -15.73 6.39 -12.01
N VAL A 107 -16.06 7.17 -10.97
CA VAL A 107 -16.61 6.63 -9.74
C VAL A 107 -18.08 6.30 -10.00
N ILE A 108 -18.38 5.03 -10.19
CA ILE A 108 -19.76 4.56 -10.40
C ILE A 108 -20.39 4.26 -9.05
N PHE A 109 -21.35 5.08 -8.64
CA PHE A 109 -22.29 4.74 -7.58
C PHE A 109 -23.37 3.83 -8.16
N ARG A 110 -23.31 2.53 -7.84
CA ARG A 110 -24.34 1.59 -8.28
C ARG A 110 -25.65 1.94 -7.59
N GLN A 111 -26.64 2.41 -8.35
CA GLN A 111 -28.00 2.52 -7.87
C GLN A 111 -28.62 1.12 -7.85
N VAL A 112 -28.79 0.55 -6.65
CA VAL A 112 -29.55 -0.70 -6.50
C VAL A 112 -31.03 -0.32 -6.45
N HIS A 113 -31.76 -0.64 -7.51
CA HIS A 113 -33.22 -0.51 -7.52
C HIS A 113 -33.82 -1.78 -6.91
N GLU A 114 -34.14 -1.74 -5.62
CA GLU A 114 -34.84 -2.83 -4.94
C GLU A 114 -36.24 -3.04 -5.56
N PRO A 115 -36.55 -4.23 -6.10
CA PRO A 115 -37.88 -4.53 -6.64
C PRO A 115 -38.97 -4.24 -5.61
N GLY A 116 -40.01 -3.51 -6.02
CA GLY A 116 -41.16 -3.18 -5.17
C GLY A 116 -41.01 -1.93 -4.29
N ARG A 117 -39.84 -1.28 -4.25
CA ARG A 117 -39.67 0.01 -3.53
C ARG A 117 -40.30 1.19 -4.28
N MET A 118 -40.28 1.16 -5.62
CA MET A 118 -40.97 2.11 -6.48
C MET A 118 -41.80 1.31 -7.48
N GLY A 119 -43.13 1.32 -7.31
CA GLY A 119 -44.08 0.77 -8.28
C GLY A 119 -44.77 1.91 -9.00
N LEU A 120 -44.69 1.94 -10.32
CA LEU A 120 -45.57 2.77 -11.14
C LEU A 120 -46.91 2.04 -11.22
N SER A 121 -47.94 2.60 -10.61
CA SER A 121 -49.33 2.15 -10.79
C SER A 121 -49.96 3.05 -11.84
N ASP A 122 -50.25 2.49 -13.00
CA ASP A 122 -51.09 3.15 -14.00
C ASP A 122 -52.46 2.48 -14.00
N PHE A 123 -53.51 3.28 -14.09
CA PHE A 123 -54.89 2.79 -14.13
C PHE A 123 -55.44 3.12 -15.50
N THR A 124 -55.72 2.09 -16.30
CA THR A 124 -56.44 2.27 -17.56
C THR A 124 -57.94 2.22 -17.28
N ASP A 125 -58.63 3.35 -17.50
CA ASP A 125 -60.08 3.39 -17.54
C ASP A 125 -60.56 2.97 -18.95
N MET A 126 -61.51 2.04 -18.99
CA MET A 126 -62.14 1.58 -20.24
C MET A 126 -63.63 1.91 -20.16
N GLY A 127 -63.94 3.20 -20.35
CA GLY A 127 -65.30 3.73 -20.53
C GLY A 127 -65.56 4.15 -21.97
#